data_AF-A0A167QXE0-F1
#
_entry.id   AF-A0A167QXE0-F1
#
_cell.length_a   1.000
_cell.length_b   1.000
_cell.length_c   1.000
_cell.angle_alpha   90.00
_cell.angle_beta   90.00
_cell.angle_gamma   90.00
#
_symmetry.space_group_name_H-M   'P 1'
#
loop_
_entity.id
_entity.type
_entity.pdbx_description
1 polymer ?
#
loop_
_entity_poly.entity_id
_entity_poly.type
_entity_poly.pdbx_seq_one_letter_code
_entity_poly.pdbx_strand_id
1 'polypeptide(L)' 'RRRRGNLPKPVTAILKQWLVGHYDNPYPSEDEKGALKESTHLTLSQISNWFINARRR' A
#
# COMPACT_ATOMS: atom_id res chain seq x y z
N ARG A 1 2.91 -4.00 24.11
CA ARG A 1 3.41 -4.28 22.74
C ARG A 1 2.21 -4.53 21.83
N ARG A 2 1.72 -3.52 21.09
CA ARG A 2 0.54 -3.64 20.21
C ARG A 2 0.88 -4.63 19.09
N ARG A 3 0.17 -5.75 18.98
CA ARG A 3 0.35 -6.70 17.87
C ARG A 3 0.01 -5.96 16.58
N ARG A 4 0.94 -5.92 15.62
CA ARG A 4 0.65 -5.42 14.27
C ARG A 4 -0.28 -6.44 13.62
N GLY A 5 -1.58 -6.17 13.63
CA GLY A 5 -2.53 -6.94 12.85
C GLY A 5 -2.22 -6.81 11.37
N ASN A 6 -2.44 -7.88 10.60
CA ASN A 6 -2.41 -7.78 9.15
C ASN A 6 -3.46 -6.75 8.70
N LEU A 7 -3.15 -6.04 7.60
CA LEU A 7 -4.12 -5.15 6.99
C LEU A 7 -5.35 -5.96 6.53
N PRO A 8 -6.58 -5.40 6.61
CA PRO A 8 -7.78 -6.04 6.12
C PRO A 8 -7.64 -6.46 4.65
N LYS A 9 -8.25 -7.59 4.27
CA LYS A 9 -8.21 -8.08 2.89
C LYS A 9 -8.65 -7.01 1.86
N PRO A 10 -9.76 -6.25 2.06
CA PRO A 10 -10.18 -5.22 1.11
C PRO A 10 -9.12 -4.14 0.90
N VAL A 11 -8.49 -3.69 1.99
CA VAL A 11 -7.40 -2.71 1.94
C VAL A 11 -6.21 -3.24 1.13
N THR A 12 -5.79 -4.48 1.40
CA THR A 12 -4.69 -5.08 0.64
C THR A 12 -5.03 -5.36 -0.82
N ALA A 13 -6.31 -5.54 -1.17
CA ALA A 13 -6.72 -5.73 -2.55
C ALA A 13 -6.50 -4.45 -3.37
N ILE A 14 -6.86 -3.28 -2.82
CA ILE A 14 -6.62 -1.97 -3.45
C ILE A 14 -5.12 -1.75 -3.68
N LEU A 15 -4.29 -1.98 -2.65
CA LEU A 15 -2.84 -1.79 -2.75
C LEU A 15 -2.20 -2.76 -3.76
N LYS A 16 -2.67 -4.02 -3.81
CA LYS A 16 -2.22 -5.01 -4.80
C LYS A 16 -2.65 -4.65 -6.21
N GLN A 17 -3.86 -4.14 -6.40
CA GLN A 17 -4.34 -3.71 -7.71
C GLN A 17 -3.44 -2.61 -8.27
N TRP A 18 -3.11 -1.60 -7.45
CA TRP A 18 -2.15 -0.58 -7.86
C TRP A 18 -0.78 -1.20 -8.19
N LEU A 19 -0.27 -2.11 -7.36
CA LEU A 19 1.03 -2.74 -7.57
C LEU A 19 1.11 -3.53 -8.89
N VAL A 20 0.07 -4.30 -9.21
CA VAL A 20 0.01 -5.06 -10.47
C VAL A 20 -0.05 -4.13 -11.68
N GLY A 21 -0.78 -3.02 -11.57
CA GLY A 21 -0.83 -2.00 -12.61
C GLY A 21 0.48 -1.24 -12.83
N HIS A 22 1.38 -1.25 -11.85
CA HIS A 22 2.68 -0.57 -11.88
C HIS A 22 3.83 -1.57 -11.73
N TYR A 23 3.68 -2.78 -12.29
CA TYR A 23 4.67 -3.85 -12.15
C TYR A 23 6.07 -3.45 -12.63
N ASP A 24 6.15 -2.67 -13.71
CA ASP A 24 7.43 -2.21 -14.28
C ASP A 24 8.12 -1.15 -13.42
N ASN A 25 7.35 -0.34 -12.68
CA ASN A 25 7.85 0.70 -11.79
C ASN A 25 7.00 0.80 -10.50
N PRO A 26 7.19 -0.11 -9.53
CA PRO A 26 6.31 -0.25 -8.35
C PRO A 26 6.60 0.77 -7.24
N TYR A 27 6.83 2.03 -7.61
CA TYR A 27 7.18 3.13 -6.72
C TYR A 27 6.12 4.23 -6.82
N PRO A 28 5.10 4.21 -5.94
CA PRO A 28 4.06 5.23 -6.00
C PRO A 28 4.67 6.60 -5.67
N SER A 29 4.31 7.60 -6.47
CA SER A 29 4.53 9.02 -6.20
C SER A 29 3.76 9.48 -4.95
N GLU A 30 4.04 10.69 -4.46
CA GLU A 30 3.31 11.23 -3.30
C GLU A 30 1.82 11.43 -3.60
N ASP A 31 1.47 11.81 -4.83
CA ASP A 31 0.07 11.96 -5.26
C ASP A 31 -0.65 10.62 -5.28
N GLU A 32 -0.01 9.57 -5.81
CA GLU A 32 -0.57 8.21 -5.81
C GLU A 32 -0.71 7.65 -4.39
N LYS A 33 0.27 7.91 -3.51
CA LYS A 33 0.12 7.58 -2.08
C LYS A 33 -1.03 8.34 -1.44
N GLY A 34 -1.29 9.58 -1.85
CA GLY A 34 -2.45 10.38 -1.47
C GLY A 34 -3.76 9.70 -1.86
N ALA A 35 -3.91 9.34 -3.13
CA ALA A 35 -5.09 8.65 -3.64
C ALA A 35 -5.32 7.28 -2.96
N LEU A 36 -4.24 6.53 -2.72
CA LEU A 36 -4.31 5.26 -1.99
C LEU A 36 -4.69 5.46 -0.53
N LYS A 37 -4.24 6.53 0.12
CA LYS A 37 -4.64 6.90 1.49
C LYS A 37 -6.12 7.20 1.56
N GLU A 38 -6.67 7.96 0.62
CA GLU A 38 -8.10 8.25 0.58
C GLU A 38 -8.93 6.99 0.41
N SER A 39 -8.49 6.07 -0.45
CA SER A 39 -9.20 4.82 -0.76
C SER A 39 -9.08 3.75 0.34
N THR A 40 -7.97 3.72 1.07
CA THR A 40 -7.68 2.66 2.05
C THR A 40 -7.82 3.11 3.51
N HIS A 41 -7.96 4.41 3.74
CA HIS A 41 -7.90 5.07 5.05
C HIS A 41 -6.63 4.75 5.86
N LEU A 42 -5.54 4.37 5.18
CA LEU A 42 -4.24 4.16 5.80
C LEU A 42 -3.45 5.46 5.86
N THR A 43 -2.55 5.56 6.84
CA THR A 43 -1.55 6.61 6.85
C THR A 43 -0.53 6.42 5.72
N LEU A 44 0.06 7.51 5.23
CA LEU A 44 1.13 7.46 4.21
C LEU A 44 2.31 6.56 4.64
N SER A 45 2.61 6.52 5.93
CA SER A 45 3.65 5.62 6.48
C SER A 45 3.25 4.15 6.36
N GLN A 46 2.00 3.79 6.64
CA GLN A 46 1.52 2.41 6.46
C GLN A 46 1.56 1.98 4.98
N ILE A 47 1.16 2.88 4.08
CA ILE A 47 1.20 2.64 2.63
C ILE A 47 2.65 2.45 2.17
N SER A 48 3.54 3.36 2.54
CA SER A 48 4.96 3.29 2.19
C SER A 48 5.60 1.98 2.70
N ASN A 49 5.34 1.63 3.97
CA ASN A 49 5.83 0.38 4.56
C ASN A 49 5.24 -0.85 3.87
N TRP A 50 3.98 -0.81 3.46
CA TRP A 50 3.37 -1.91 2.72
C TRP A 50 4.05 -2.12 1.38
N PHE A 51 4.25 -1.05 0.59
CA PHE A 51 4.92 -1.15 -0.70
C PHE A 51 6.38 -1.60 -0.61
N ILE A 52 7.12 -1.13 0.41
CA ILE A 52 8.48 -1.64 0.69
C ILE A 52 8.48 -3.15 0.90
N ASN A 53 7.53 -3.68 1.67
CA ASN A 53 7.43 -5.10 1.93
C ASN A 53 6.85 -5.89 0.76
N ALA A 54 5.92 -5.31 0.01
CA ALA A 54 5.27 -5.96 -1.12
C ALA A 54 6.22 -6.15 -2.31
N ARG A 55 7.11 -5.19 -2.58
CA ARG A 55 8.14 -5.32 -3.63
C ARG A 55 9.26 -6.32 -3.31
N ARG A 56 9.51 -6.57 -2.02
CA ARG A 56 10.52 -7.54 -1.56
C ARG A 56 10.04 -8.98 -1.64
N ARG A 57 8.76 -9.19 -1.93
CA ARG A 57 8.11 -10.49 -2.03
C ARG A 57 7.83 -10.79 -3.49
#